data_AF-A0A917QRU4-F1
#
_entry.id   AF-A0A917QRU4-F1
#
_cell.length_a   1.000
_cell.length_b   1.000
_cell.length_c   1.000
_cell.angle_alpha   90.00
_cell.angle_beta   90.00
_cell.angle_gamma   90.00
#
_symmetry.space_group_name_H-M   'P 1'
#
loop_
_entity.id
_entity.type
_entity.pdbx_description
1 polymer ?
#
loop_
_entity_poly.entity_id
_entity_poly.type
_entity_poly.pdbx_seq_one_letter_code
_entity_poly.pdbx_strand_id
1 'polypeptide(L)'
;MTTSGERPGPEEREAELEKLRRQMRRAARRGEAEELERLSAAYGRLKGEHVQRTHEEYVAGRRAARAALVAQQRVVEPSKPWRLPRGFQSPLAAQRARSGVRPREEPTMPAGGLRPWRRGSLMEEQIWRP
;
A
#
# COMPACT_ATOMS: atom_id res chain seq x y z
N MET A 1 19.81 31.28 -17.27
CA MET A 1 19.95 29.80 -17.30
C MET A 1 18.94 29.25 -16.32
N THR A 2 17.78 28.79 -16.80
CA THR A 2 16.77 28.13 -15.96
C THR A 2 16.99 26.63 -16.08
N THR A 3 17.23 26.00 -14.94
CA THR A 3 17.54 24.58 -14.78
C THR A 3 16.42 23.72 -15.33
N SER A 4 16.78 22.91 -16.33
CA SER A 4 15.95 21.93 -17.02
C SER A 4 15.35 20.93 -16.02
N GLY A 5 14.01 20.91 -15.92
CA GLY A 5 13.27 19.78 -15.34
C GLY A 5 12.42 20.06 -14.10
N GLU A 6 12.49 21.26 -13.53
CA GLU A 6 11.65 21.62 -12.38
C GLU A 6 10.20 21.80 -12.84
N ARG A 7 9.29 20.98 -12.30
CA ARG A 7 7.87 21.05 -12.66
C ARG A 7 7.30 22.37 -12.14
N PRO A 8 6.52 23.10 -12.95
CA PRO A 8 6.02 24.40 -12.54
C PRO A 8 5.16 24.28 -11.28
N GLY A 9 5.42 25.17 -10.34
CA GLY A 9 4.71 25.27 -9.07
C GLY A 9 3.23 25.68 -9.27
N PRO A 10 2.37 25.54 -8.25
CA PRO A 10 0.95 25.90 -8.35
C PRO A 10 0.76 27.36 -8.77
N GLU A 11 1.54 28.29 -8.19
CA GLU A 11 1.49 29.72 -8.49
C GLU A 11 1.93 30.03 -9.92
N GLU A 12 2.97 29.35 -10.42
CA GLU A 12 3.45 29.53 -11.79
C GLU A 12 2.40 29.05 -12.80
N ARG A 13 1.75 27.91 -12.54
CA ARG A 13 0.65 27.40 -13.36
C ARG A 13 -0.54 28.38 -13.40
N GLU A 14 -0.88 28.98 -12.26
CA GLU A 14 -1.93 30.01 -12.20
C GLU A 14 -1.55 31.27 -12.97
N ALA A 15 -0.30 31.71 -12.86
CA ALA A 15 0.22 32.86 -13.60
C ALA A 15 0.17 32.63 -15.12
N GLU A 16 0.49 31.43 -15.59
CA GLU A 16 0.37 31.04 -17.00
C GLU A 16 -1.09 31.04 -17.49
N LEU A 17 -2.02 30.51 -16.69
CA LEU A 17 -3.46 30.56 -17.00
C LEU A 17 -3.98 31.99 -17.09
N GLU A 18 -3.54 32.87 -16.20
CA GLU A 18 -3.91 34.29 -16.21
C GLU A 18 -3.30 35.02 -17.42
N LYS A 19 -2.06 34.68 -17.81
CA LYS A 19 -1.43 35.19 -19.03
C LYS A 19 -2.24 34.80 -20.27
N LEU A 20 -2.66 33.54 -20.39
CA LEU A 20 -3.52 33.08 -21.49
C LEU A 20 -4.87 33.80 -21.51
N ARG A 21 -5.51 34.00 -20.35
CA ARG A 21 -6.76 34.78 -20.27
C ARG A 21 -6.59 36.21 -20.77
N ARG A 22 -5.48 36.87 -20.43
CA ARG A 22 -5.18 38.22 -20.91
C ARG A 22 -4.96 38.26 -22.41
N GLN A 23 -4.26 37.27 -22.98
CA GLN A 23 -4.07 37.14 -24.42
C GLN A 23 -5.40 36.91 -25.14
N MET A 24 -6.25 36.00 -24.64
CA MET A 24 -7.59 35.76 -25.19
C MET A 24 -8.43 37.04 -25.21
N ARG A 25 -8.44 37.82 -24.11
CA ARG A 25 -9.15 39.10 -24.07
C ARG A 25 -8.62 40.10 -25.09
N ARG A 26 -7.31 40.09 -25.39
CA ARG A 26 -6.71 40.96 -26.41
C ARG A 26 -7.11 40.51 -27.83
N ALA A 27 -7.01 39.22 -28.13
CA ALA A 27 -7.42 38.66 -29.42
C ALA A 27 -8.92 38.90 -29.69
N ALA A 28 -9.78 38.69 -28.68
CA ALA A 28 -11.21 38.96 -28.77
C ALA A 28 -11.51 40.44 -29.07
N ARG A 29 -10.77 41.38 -28.45
CA ARG A 29 -10.94 42.82 -28.73
C ARG A 29 -10.49 43.22 -30.14
N ARG A 30 -9.53 42.50 -30.72
CA ARG A 30 -9.03 42.73 -32.08
C ARG A 30 -9.85 42.03 -33.16
N GLY A 31 -10.79 41.15 -32.78
CA GLY A 31 -11.57 40.36 -33.72
C GLY A 31 -10.79 39.21 -34.36
N GLU A 32 -9.66 38.80 -33.78
CA GLU A 32 -8.80 37.73 -34.29
C GLU A 32 -9.37 36.35 -33.88
N ALA A 33 -10.39 35.88 -34.62
CA ALA A 33 -11.14 34.67 -34.26
C ALA A 33 -10.27 33.40 -34.20
N GLU A 34 -9.38 33.20 -35.18
CA GLU A 34 -8.48 32.03 -35.20
C GLU A 34 -7.50 32.04 -34.03
N GLU A 35 -6.96 33.21 -33.67
CA GLU A 35 -6.05 33.33 -32.54
C GLU A 35 -6.79 33.08 -31.22
N LEU A 36 -8.02 33.60 -31.09
CA LEU A 36 -8.86 33.33 -29.94
C LEU A 36 -9.16 31.83 -29.77
N GLU A 37 -9.46 31.12 -30.85
CA GLU A 37 -9.70 29.68 -30.82
C GLU A 37 -8.45 28.91 -30.40
N ARG A 38 -7.28 29.24 -30.98
CA ARG A 38 -5.99 28.61 -30.60
C ARG A 38 -5.66 28.83 -29.13
N LEU A 39 -5.82 30.07 -28.64
CA LEU A 39 -5.58 30.43 -27.25
C LEU A 39 -6.58 29.76 -26.30
N SER A 40 -7.86 29.67 -26.70
CA SER A 40 -8.89 28.96 -25.94
C SER A 40 -8.59 27.47 -25.79
N ALA A 41 -8.16 26.82 -26.87
CA ALA A 41 -7.73 25.42 -26.84
C ALA A 41 -6.50 25.21 -25.95
N ALA A 42 -5.52 26.11 -26.01
CA ALA A 42 -4.35 26.08 -25.13
C ALA A 42 -4.74 26.28 -23.65
N TYR A 43 -5.63 27.23 -23.38
CA TYR A 43 -6.16 27.48 -22.04
C TYR A 43 -6.92 26.26 -21.49
N GLY A 44 -7.76 25.62 -22.31
CA GLY A 44 -8.50 24.43 -21.92
C GLY A 44 -7.60 23.27 -21.51
N ARG A 45 -6.54 23.01 -22.30
CA ARG A 45 -5.54 21.98 -21.97
C ARG A 45 -4.82 22.29 -20.66
N LEU A 46 -4.26 23.50 -20.53
CA LEU A 46 -3.50 23.88 -19.34
C LEU A 46 -4.38 23.89 -18.08
N LYS A 47 -5.64 24.33 -18.19
CA LYS A 47 -6.59 24.32 -17.07
C LYS A 47 -6.91 22.90 -16.64
N GLY A 48 -7.12 21.98 -17.59
CA GLY A 48 -7.34 20.56 -17.31
C GLY A 48 -6.17 19.96 -16.53
N GLU A 49 -4.94 20.19 -17.00
CA GLU A 49 -3.72 19.73 -16.32
C GLU A 49 -3.58 20.33 -14.91
N HIS A 50 -3.86 21.62 -14.74
CA HIS A 50 -3.81 22.29 -13.43
C HIS A 50 -4.80 21.67 -12.43
N VAL A 51 -6.05 21.42 -12.86
CA VAL A 51 -7.08 20.77 -12.00
C VAL A 51 -6.68 19.35 -11.63
N GLN A 52 -6.14 18.59 -12.59
CA GLN A 52 -5.71 17.22 -12.31
C GLN A 52 -4.56 17.21 -11.29
N ARG A 53 -3.55 18.07 -11.46
CA ARG A 53 -2.40 18.14 -10.55
C ARG A 53 -2.79 18.61 -9.15
N THR A 54 -3.63 19.63 -9.04
CA THR A 54 -4.11 20.10 -7.73
C THR A 54 -4.89 19.01 -7.00
N HIS A 55 -5.67 18.20 -7.72
CA HIS A 55 -6.32 17.03 -7.15
C HIS A 55 -5.32 15.96 -6.67
N GLU A 56 -4.32 15.62 -7.48
CA GLU A 56 -3.28 14.66 -7.12
C GLU A 56 -2.48 15.09 -5.89
N GLU A 57 -2.11 16.38 -5.83
CA GLU A 57 -1.42 17.00 -4.69
C GLU A 57 -2.27 16.91 -3.41
N TYR A 58 -3.58 17.23 -3.52
CA TYR A 58 -4.51 17.12 -2.40
C TYR A 58 -4.66 15.67 -1.90
N VAL A 59 -4.82 14.72 -2.81
CA VAL A 59 -4.95 13.29 -2.47
C VAL A 59 -3.65 12.77 -1.83
N ALA A 60 -2.49 13.14 -2.36
CA ALA A 60 -1.19 12.78 -1.80
C ALA A 60 -1.02 13.33 -0.38
N GLY A 61 -1.33 14.61 -0.17
CA GLY A 61 -1.31 15.25 1.15
C GLY A 61 -2.25 14.55 2.15
N ARG A 62 -3.47 14.20 1.72
CA ARG A 62 -4.43 13.48 2.57
C ARG A 62 -3.95 12.08 2.95
N ARG A 63 -3.31 11.36 2.01
CA ARG A 63 -2.71 10.04 2.28
C ARG A 63 -1.55 10.15 3.27
N ALA A 64 -0.68 11.13 3.09
CA ALA A 64 0.44 11.38 4.00
C ALA A 64 -0.04 11.72 5.42
N ALA A 65 -1.02 12.61 5.55
CA ALA A 65 -1.63 12.96 6.84
C ALA A 65 -2.24 11.74 7.54
N ARG A 66 -2.95 10.89 6.79
CA ARG A 66 -3.51 9.64 7.35
C ARG A 66 -2.42 8.67 7.79
N ALA A 67 -1.35 8.52 7.01
CA ALA A 67 -0.22 7.67 7.37
C ALA A 67 0.48 8.17 8.66
N ALA A 68 0.65 9.49 8.80
CA ALA A 68 1.20 10.10 10.01
C ALA A 68 0.31 9.84 11.24
N LEU A 69 -1.01 10.00 11.10
CA LEU A 69 -1.97 9.69 12.18
C LEU A 69 -1.91 8.21 12.60
N VAL A 70 -1.86 7.29 11.63
CA VAL A 70 -1.73 5.85 11.91
C VAL A 70 -0.39 5.53 12.59
N ALA A 71 0.70 6.18 12.17
CA ALA A 71 2.01 6.00 12.79
C ALA A 71 1.98 6.48 14.26
N GLN A 72 1.38 7.63 14.55
CA GLN A 72 1.23 8.13 15.91
C GLN A 72 0.37 7.19 16.77
N GLN A 73 -0.75 6.68 16.24
CA GLN A 73 -1.60 5.72 16.95
C GLN A 73 -0.87 4.41 17.28
N ARG A 74 -0.02 3.91 16.37
CA ARG A 74 0.81 2.71 16.60
C ARG A 74 1.84 2.90 17.71
N VAL A 75 2.31 4.12 17.94
CA VAL A 75 3.24 4.43 19.02
C VAL A 75 2.53 4.49 20.38
N VAL A 76 1.25 4.88 20.39
CA VAL A 76 0.47 5.10 21.62
C VAL A 76 -0.31 3.85 22.06
N GLU A 77 -0.82 3.04 21.15
CA GLU A 77 -1.51 1.79 21.51
C GLU A 77 -0.52 0.63 21.73
N PRO A 78 -0.58 -0.10 22.88
CA PRO A 78 0.14 -1.36 23.00
C PRO A 78 -0.38 -2.32 21.92
N SER A 79 0.54 -2.92 21.15
CA SER A 79 0.24 -3.86 20.08
C SER A 79 -0.81 -4.87 20.56
N LYS A 80 -1.97 -4.93 19.86
CA LYS A 80 -3.04 -5.89 20.21
C LYS A 80 -2.41 -7.28 20.38
N PRO A 81 -2.75 -8.02 21.45
CA PRO A 81 -2.21 -9.35 21.65
C PRO A 81 -2.54 -10.19 20.42
N TRP A 82 -1.52 -10.88 19.90
CA TRP A 82 -1.69 -11.73 18.74
C TRP A 82 -2.83 -12.72 18.98
N ARG A 83 -3.81 -12.76 18.08
CA ARG A 83 -4.95 -13.67 18.15
C ARG A 83 -4.80 -14.75 17.11
N LEU A 84 -5.08 -15.98 17.53
CA LEU A 84 -5.13 -17.13 16.64
C LEU A 84 -6.22 -16.92 15.57
N PRO A 85 -5.95 -17.19 14.27
CA PRO A 85 -6.97 -17.14 13.24
C PRO A 85 -8.13 -18.09 13.55
N ARG A 86 -9.36 -17.67 13.23
CA ARG A 86 -10.57 -18.49 13.45
C ARG A 86 -10.45 -19.82 12.70
N GLY A 87 -10.88 -20.91 13.36
CA GLY A 87 -10.84 -22.27 12.80
C GLY A 87 -9.58 -23.07 13.17
N PHE A 88 -8.61 -22.46 13.84
CA PHE A 88 -7.46 -23.19 14.40
C PHE A 88 -7.60 -23.33 15.91
N GLN A 89 -7.24 -24.51 16.42
CA GLN A 89 -7.26 -24.81 17.86
C GLN A 89 -5.92 -24.49 18.55
N SER A 90 -4.85 -24.29 17.79
CA SER A 90 -3.54 -23.90 18.33
C SER A 90 -2.72 -23.05 17.35
N PRO A 91 -1.77 -22.22 17.86
CA PRO A 91 -0.84 -21.46 17.02
C PRO A 91 -0.03 -22.35 16.07
N LEU A 92 0.39 -23.52 16.56
CA LEU A 92 1.11 -24.51 15.77
C LEU A 92 0.26 -25.05 14.62
N ALA A 93 -1.05 -25.26 14.81
CA ALA A 93 -1.95 -25.71 13.75
C ALA A 93 -2.08 -24.65 12.63
N ALA A 94 -2.18 -23.37 13.00
CA ALA A 94 -2.22 -22.27 12.03
C ALA A 94 -0.90 -22.12 11.27
N GLN A 95 0.24 -22.30 11.95
CA GLN A 95 1.56 -22.25 11.34
C GLN A 95 1.80 -23.41 10.37
N ARG A 96 1.38 -24.64 10.74
CA ARG A 96 1.46 -25.83 9.88
C ARG A 96 0.58 -25.72 8.62
N ALA A 97 -0.63 -25.17 8.74
CA ALA A 97 -1.48 -24.93 7.57
C ALA A 97 -0.86 -23.90 6.62
N ARG A 98 -0.21 -22.84 7.15
CA ARG A 98 0.52 -21.85 6.35
C ARG A 98 1.76 -22.41 5.67
N SER A 99 2.49 -23.30 6.35
CA SER A 99 3.70 -23.91 5.77
C SER A 99 3.38 -24.96 4.71
N GLY A 100 2.11 -25.34 4.52
CA GLY A 100 1.70 -26.37 3.57
C GLY A 100 2.18 -27.78 3.95
N VAL A 101 2.83 -27.92 5.12
CA VAL A 101 3.35 -29.19 5.61
C VAL A 101 2.20 -29.99 6.17
N ARG A 102 1.71 -30.96 5.38
CA ARG A 102 0.81 -31.99 5.89
C ARG A 102 1.63 -33.00 6.66
N PRO A 103 1.32 -33.29 7.93
CA PRO A 103 1.91 -34.45 8.58
C PRO A 103 1.54 -35.67 7.72
N ARG A 104 2.55 -36.48 7.41
CA ARG A 104 2.34 -37.81 6.79
C ARG A 104 1.34 -38.52 7.70
N GLU A 105 0.25 -39.03 7.14
CA GLU A 105 -0.70 -39.86 7.89
C GLU A 105 0.11 -41.05 8.43
N GLU A 106 0.49 -40.98 9.70
CA GLU A 106 0.94 -42.16 10.41
C GLU A 106 -0.26 -43.11 10.46
N PRO A 107 -0.10 -44.40 10.11
CA PRO A 107 -1.20 -45.33 10.14
C PRO A 107 -1.75 -45.33 11.57
N THR A 108 -3.00 -44.87 11.68
CA THR A 108 -3.72 -44.91 12.95
C THR A 108 -3.87 -46.38 13.30
N MET A 109 -3.05 -46.88 14.22
CA MET A 109 -3.19 -48.26 14.67
C MET A 109 -4.62 -48.43 15.17
N PRO A 110 -5.38 -49.44 14.68
CA PRO A 110 -6.70 -49.70 15.19
C PRO A 110 -6.61 -49.96 16.70
N ALA A 111 -7.51 -49.35 17.45
CA ALA A 111 -7.69 -49.58 18.87
C ALA A 111 -8.10 -51.05 19.09
N GLY A 112 -7.11 -51.93 19.21
CA GLY A 112 -7.34 -53.38 19.33
C GLY A 112 -6.16 -54.29 18.99
N GLY A 113 -4.93 -53.77 18.89
CA GLY A 113 -3.73 -54.58 18.61
C GLY A 113 -3.10 -55.16 19.88
N LEU A 114 -3.14 -56.49 20.01
CA LEU A 114 -2.50 -57.30 21.04
C LEU A 114 -1.09 -56.83 21.41
N ARG A 115 -0.85 -56.61 22.72
CA ARG A 115 0.49 -56.53 23.30
C ARG A 115 1.24 -57.85 23.08
N PRO A 116 2.50 -57.82 22.60
CA PRO A 116 3.39 -58.93 22.80
C PRO A 116 4.52 -58.56 23.78
N TRP A 117 4.47 -59.22 24.94
CA TRP A 117 5.60 -59.74 25.71
C TRP A 117 6.78 -58.81 26.07
N ARG A 118 6.85 -58.49 27.37
CA ARG A 118 8.12 -58.16 28.04
C ARG A 118 9.17 -59.25 27.75
N ARG A 119 10.30 -58.87 27.16
CA ARG A 119 11.66 -59.36 27.46
C ARG A 119 12.64 -58.23 27.11
N GLY A 120 13.54 -57.90 28.03
CA GLY A 120 14.21 -56.60 28.09
C GLY A 120 15.60 -56.50 27.47
N SER A 121 16.14 -55.28 27.51
CA SER A 121 17.50 -54.87 27.89
C SER A 121 17.40 -53.37 28.26
N LEU A 122 17.75 -52.90 29.47
CA LEU A 122 19.08 -52.50 29.96
C LEU A 122 19.91 -51.68 28.94
N MET A 123 20.08 -50.39 29.27
CA MET A 123 20.83 -49.32 28.56
C MET A 123 20.19 -48.89 27.22
N GLU A 124 19.88 -47.63 26.95
CA GLU A 124 20.72 -46.44 27.04
C GLU A 124 19.92 -45.19 27.46
N GLU A 125 20.38 -44.53 28.52
CA GLU A 125 20.19 -43.09 28.69
C GLU A 125 21.13 -42.39 27.69
N GLN A 126 20.59 -41.84 26.59
CA GLN A 126 21.32 -40.85 25.79
C GLN A 126 20.92 -39.43 26.22
N ILE A 127 21.59 -39.01 27.29
CA ILE A 127 22.27 -37.71 27.49
C ILE A 127 21.67 -36.53 26.70
N TRP A 128 20.95 -35.65 27.40
CA TRP A 128 20.81 -34.24 27.02
C TRP A 128 22.05 -33.48 27.52
N ARG A 129 22.80 -32.83 26.63
CA ARG A 129 23.83 -31.84 27.00
C ARG A 129 23.28 -30.43 26.75
N PRO A 130 23.54 -29.46 27.67
CA PRO A 130 23.11 -28.07 27.51
C PRO A 130 23.85 -27.35 26.38
#